data_AF-A6QKQ8-F1
#
_entry.id   AF-A6QKQ8-F1
#
_cell.length_a   1.000
_cell.length_b   1.000
_cell.length_c   1.000
_cell.angle_alpha   90.00
_cell.angle_beta   90.00
_cell.angle_gamma   90.00
#
_symmetry.space_group_name_H-M   'P 1'
#
loop_
_entity.id
_entity.type
_entity.pdbx_description
1 polymer ?
#
loop_
_entity_poly.entity_id
_entity_poly.type
_entity_poly.pdbx_seq_one_letter_code
_entity_poly.pdbx_strand_id
1 'polypeptide(L)'
;MSSFRIGNKHYKIIPFLITTGTLLFFVFWIGGISYKYHLETEERRKLQEVDIKAKARELNDFIYNENKKLKKENEYMKDTPYEFIRDNGEKQYYNLFTHKLVKKIDKDDTIWEYDKNNGLLLKKTDRYNNVEDYGSHGKLIKKTLSDGVWMEYNPVNQKLMKRKNIDNSIEEFDDNEEKFKEIDKNGRVKFFKTKLYQNISDFKKLNLTARQLKDIGFTFQQIKEAGYTSKELKDAGLSLQELKDAGYTAKELRVAGFTFQQLKDIGFTFQQIKEAGYTAEELKQITYYSDGTINYIDEFDPQTGKLINRNPNGKINYIDEFDPQTGNKIKHTLYISNIIDAITEYDPQTGNRIKHTEYNSNGETIYSITEYNKFDGTIKKVQTF
;
A
#
# COMPACT_ATOMS: atom_id res chain seq x y z
N MET A 1 -16.50 86.76 -94.83
CA MET A 1 -16.46 85.57 -93.94
C MET A 1 -15.00 85.15 -93.79
N SER A 2 -14.44 85.22 -92.58
CA SER A 2 -13.00 85.05 -92.35
C SER A 2 -12.55 83.59 -92.50
N SER A 3 -11.53 83.34 -93.32
CA SER A 3 -10.88 82.04 -93.56
C SER A 3 -9.37 82.17 -93.44
N PHE A 4 -8.66 81.07 -93.22
CA PHE A 4 -7.20 81.05 -93.14
C PHE A 4 -6.61 79.81 -93.81
N ARG A 5 -5.35 79.90 -94.25
CA ARG A 5 -4.63 78.80 -94.90
C ARG A 5 -3.65 78.17 -93.91
N ILE A 6 -3.71 76.85 -93.80
CA ILE A 6 -2.60 76.05 -93.29
C ILE A 6 -2.14 75.18 -94.46
N GLY A 7 -0.91 75.41 -94.93
CA GLY A 7 -0.39 74.79 -96.15
C GLY A 7 -1.25 75.10 -97.39
N ASN A 8 -1.43 74.11 -98.27
CA ASN A 8 -2.24 74.27 -99.50
C ASN A 8 -3.75 74.11 -99.29
N LYS A 9 -4.23 73.92 -98.04
CA LYS A 9 -5.66 73.76 -97.75
C LYS A 9 -6.23 75.03 -97.14
N HIS A 10 -7.38 75.45 -97.67
CA HIS A 10 -8.18 76.55 -97.14
C HIS A 10 -9.13 76.03 -96.08
N TYR A 11 -8.97 76.51 -94.85
CA TYR A 11 -9.85 76.18 -93.75
C TYR A 11 -10.76 77.36 -93.43
N LYS A 12 -12.05 77.09 -93.35
CA LYS A 12 -12.97 78.03 -92.71
C LYS A 12 -12.66 77.99 -91.21
N ILE A 13 -12.41 79.16 -90.63
CA ILE A 13 -11.97 79.30 -89.22
C ILE A 13 -12.94 78.59 -88.27
N ILE A 14 -14.24 78.78 -88.51
CA ILE A 14 -15.31 78.27 -87.65
C ILE A 14 -15.33 76.73 -87.61
N PRO A 15 -15.44 75.99 -88.73
CA PRO A 15 -15.38 74.51 -88.71
C PRO A 15 -14.12 73.93 -88.07
N PHE A 16 -12.95 74.52 -88.32
CA PHE A 16 -11.68 74.00 -87.79
C PHE A 16 -11.57 74.19 -86.26
N LEU A 17 -12.02 75.33 -85.74
CA LEU A 17 -12.08 75.55 -84.28
C LEU A 17 -13.09 74.61 -83.62
N ILE A 18 -14.23 74.36 -84.26
CA ILE A 18 -15.24 73.43 -83.76
C ILE A 18 -14.68 72.00 -83.68
N THR A 19 -14.03 71.50 -84.75
CA THR A 19 -13.46 70.14 -84.76
C THR A 19 -12.32 69.98 -83.78
N THR A 20 -11.40 70.96 -83.70
CA THR A 20 -10.29 70.92 -82.74
C THR A 20 -10.80 71.00 -81.29
N GLY A 21 -11.79 71.87 -81.04
CA GLY A 21 -12.41 72.01 -79.72
C GLY A 21 -13.17 70.75 -79.30
N THR A 22 -13.88 70.08 -80.21
CA THR A 22 -14.52 68.78 -79.92
C THR A 22 -13.50 67.70 -79.63
N LEU A 23 -12.39 67.64 -80.39
CA LEU A 23 -11.35 66.64 -80.16
C LEU A 23 -10.67 66.85 -78.79
N LEU A 24 -10.35 68.09 -78.43
CA LEU A 24 -9.83 68.43 -77.11
C LEU A 24 -10.84 68.11 -76.01
N PHE A 25 -12.12 68.40 -76.22
CA PHE A 25 -13.19 68.03 -75.28
C PHE A 25 -13.22 66.51 -75.06
N PHE A 26 -13.15 65.70 -76.12
CA PHE A 26 -13.11 64.24 -75.98
C PHE A 26 -11.85 63.74 -75.27
N VAL A 27 -10.67 64.33 -75.52
CA VAL A 27 -9.43 63.96 -74.82
C VAL A 27 -9.52 64.25 -73.32
N PHE A 28 -10.00 65.45 -72.94
CA PHE A 28 -10.18 65.78 -71.53
C PHE A 28 -11.31 64.99 -70.88
N TRP A 29 -12.39 64.70 -71.62
CA TRP A 29 -13.52 63.93 -71.12
C TRP A 29 -13.14 62.46 -70.89
N ILE A 30 -12.47 61.82 -71.85
CA ILE A 30 -11.95 60.45 -71.73
C ILE A 30 -10.87 60.39 -70.66
N GLY A 31 -9.93 61.34 -70.63
CA GLY A 31 -8.90 61.43 -69.60
C GLY A 31 -9.48 61.58 -68.19
N GLY A 32 -10.53 62.39 -68.04
CA GLY A 32 -11.25 62.52 -66.78
C GLY A 32 -11.95 61.23 -66.34
N ILE A 33 -12.58 60.51 -67.27
CA ILE A 33 -13.20 59.20 -67.00
C ILE A 33 -12.14 58.16 -66.60
N SER A 34 -11.02 58.09 -67.33
CA SER A 34 -9.93 57.16 -67.04
C SER A 34 -9.24 57.46 -65.71
N TYR A 35 -9.06 58.74 -65.36
CA TYR A 35 -8.51 59.13 -64.06
C TYR A 35 -9.44 58.75 -62.91
N LYS A 36 -10.75 59.00 -63.06
CA LYS A 36 -11.76 58.58 -62.09
C LYS A 36 -11.77 57.06 -61.92
N TYR A 37 -11.69 56.30 -63.01
CA TYR A 37 -11.63 54.85 -62.99
C TYR A 37 -10.35 54.33 -62.30
N HIS A 38 -9.20 54.95 -62.54
CA HIS A 38 -7.95 54.59 -61.88
C HIS A 38 -8.00 54.84 -60.37
N LEU A 39 -8.52 55.99 -59.93
CA LEU A 39 -8.74 56.30 -58.51
C LEU A 39 -9.65 55.28 -57.83
N GLU A 40 -10.80 54.96 -58.44
CA GLU A 40 -11.71 53.94 -57.90
C GLU A 40 -11.06 52.55 -57.85
N THR A 41 -10.18 52.23 -58.80
CA THR A 41 -9.46 50.95 -58.84
C THR A 41 -8.38 50.88 -57.76
N GLU A 42 -7.64 51.96 -57.52
CA GLU A 42 -6.68 52.12 -56.41
C GLU A 42 -7.38 51.99 -55.05
N GLU A 43 -8.54 52.63 -54.87
CA GLU A 43 -9.34 52.49 -53.64
C GLU A 43 -9.82 51.04 -53.42
N ARG A 44 -10.29 50.37 -54.49
CA ARG A 44 -10.67 48.95 -54.40
C ARG A 44 -9.49 48.04 -54.08
N ARG A 45 -8.29 48.31 -54.62
CA ARG A 45 -7.05 47.57 -54.29
C ARG A 45 -6.70 47.72 -52.81
N LYS A 46 -6.75 48.94 -52.27
CA LYS A 46 -6.54 49.19 -50.83
C LYS A 46 -7.55 48.45 -49.96
N LEU A 47 -8.79 48.31 -50.42
CA LEU A 47 -9.83 47.54 -49.73
C LEU A 47 -9.60 46.02 -49.82
N GLN A 48 -9.10 45.52 -50.96
CA GLN A 48 -8.78 44.10 -51.18
C GLN A 48 -7.51 43.64 -50.45
N GLU A 49 -6.54 44.54 -50.23
CA GLU A 49 -5.32 44.28 -49.45
C GLU A 49 -5.60 44.13 -47.94
N VAL A 50 -6.77 44.56 -47.46
CA VAL A 50 -7.18 44.33 -46.07
C VAL A 50 -7.80 42.94 -45.94
N ASP A 51 -7.07 42.00 -45.35
CA ASP A 51 -7.65 40.71 -44.94
C ASP A 51 -8.61 40.93 -43.76
N ILE A 52 -9.88 41.16 -44.11
CA ILE A 52 -10.99 41.36 -43.17
C ILE A 52 -11.07 40.20 -42.17
N LYS A 53 -10.74 38.96 -42.61
CA LYS A 53 -10.79 37.77 -41.76
C LYS A 53 -9.61 37.74 -40.78
N ALA A 54 -8.45 38.28 -41.13
CA ALA A 54 -7.33 38.48 -40.21
C ALA A 54 -7.67 39.54 -39.16
N LYS A 55 -8.15 40.72 -39.57
CA LYS A 55 -8.57 41.79 -38.63
C LYS A 55 -9.70 41.35 -37.70
N ALA A 56 -10.67 40.58 -38.21
CA ALA A 56 -11.74 40.02 -37.39
C ALA A 56 -11.21 39.00 -36.36
N ARG A 57 -10.19 38.20 -36.72
CA ARG A 57 -9.51 37.30 -35.77
C ARG A 57 -8.78 38.08 -34.70
N GLU A 58 -7.99 39.09 -35.07
CA GLU A 58 -7.29 39.96 -34.12
C GLU A 58 -8.24 40.65 -33.14
N LEU A 59 -9.37 41.19 -33.64
CA LEU A 59 -10.38 41.82 -32.79
C LEU A 59 -11.04 40.82 -31.85
N ASN A 60 -11.38 39.61 -32.33
CA ASN A 60 -11.96 38.57 -31.49
C ASN A 60 -10.98 38.10 -30.41
N ASP A 61 -9.70 37.95 -30.74
CA ASP A 61 -8.65 37.58 -29.79
C ASP A 61 -8.46 38.68 -28.73
N PHE A 62 -8.50 39.96 -29.14
CA PHE A 62 -8.49 41.09 -28.20
C PHE A 62 -9.69 41.07 -27.26
N ILE A 63 -10.91 40.93 -27.79
CA ILE A 63 -12.15 40.88 -26.99
C ILE A 63 -12.13 39.68 -26.04
N TYR A 64 -11.66 38.52 -26.49
CA TYR A 64 -11.53 37.33 -25.66
C TYR A 64 -10.58 37.56 -24.48
N ASN A 65 -9.42 38.17 -24.74
CA ASN A 65 -8.43 38.48 -23.71
C ASN A 65 -8.95 39.53 -22.71
N GLU A 66 -9.63 40.57 -23.19
CA GLU A 66 -10.23 41.60 -22.32
C GLU A 66 -11.34 41.01 -21.44
N ASN A 67 -12.22 40.16 -22.00
CA ASN A 67 -13.23 39.45 -21.21
C ASN A 67 -12.60 38.54 -20.15
N LYS A 68 -11.48 37.88 -20.48
CA LYS A 68 -10.73 37.07 -19.51
C LYS A 68 -10.16 37.93 -18.38
N LYS A 69 -9.69 39.15 -18.69
CA LYS A 69 -9.20 40.11 -17.70
C LYS A 69 -10.32 40.63 -16.81
N LEU A 70 -11.42 41.11 -17.39
CA LEU A 70 -12.61 41.59 -16.67
C LEU A 70 -13.22 40.51 -15.77
N LYS A 71 -13.22 39.24 -16.21
CA LYS A 71 -13.67 38.13 -15.38
C LYS A 71 -12.81 37.97 -14.13
N LYS A 72 -11.49 38.08 -14.25
CA LYS A 72 -10.57 38.05 -13.11
C LYS A 72 -10.77 39.24 -12.18
N GLU A 73 -10.97 40.44 -12.73
CA GLU A 73 -11.23 41.64 -11.93
C GLU A 73 -12.55 41.52 -11.15
N ASN A 74 -13.61 41.02 -11.80
CA ASN A 74 -14.89 40.75 -11.13
C ASN A 74 -14.76 39.69 -10.03
N GLU A 75 -13.98 38.62 -10.26
CA GLU A 75 -13.69 37.61 -9.24
C GLU A 75 -12.93 38.23 -8.05
N TYR A 76 -11.93 39.06 -8.31
CA TYR A 76 -11.20 39.79 -7.27
C TYR A 76 -12.12 40.71 -6.47
N MET A 77 -12.94 41.53 -7.13
CA MET A 77 -13.86 42.45 -6.45
C MET A 77 -14.91 41.72 -5.60
N LYS A 78 -15.34 40.52 -5.99
CA LYS A 78 -16.24 39.67 -5.19
C LYS A 78 -15.61 39.21 -3.88
N ASP A 79 -14.29 39.17 -3.82
CA ASP A 79 -13.54 38.69 -2.67
C ASP A 79 -12.97 39.83 -1.81
N THR A 80 -12.91 41.06 -2.32
CA THR A 80 -12.44 42.23 -1.58
C THR A 80 -13.50 42.71 -0.56
N PRO A 81 -13.23 42.62 0.75
CA PRO A 81 -14.14 43.14 1.75
C PRO A 81 -13.92 44.64 2.01
N TYR A 82 -14.94 45.33 2.51
CA TYR A 82 -14.81 46.70 3.01
C TYR A 82 -14.66 46.71 4.54
N GLU A 83 -13.84 47.62 5.05
CA GLU A 83 -13.55 47.79 6.47
C GLU A 83 -14.53 48.76 7.13
N PHE A 84 -14.97 48.42 8.34
CA PHE A 84 -15.79 49.23 9.22
C PHE A 84 -15.15 49.25 10.62
N ILE A 85 -14.75 50.43 11.07
CA ILE A 85 -14.15 50.63 12.40
C ILE A 85 -15.26 51.11 13.34
N ARG A 86 -15.50 50.35 14.41
CA ARG A 86 -16.48 50.68 15.45
C ARG A 86 -15.90 51.67 16.45
N ASP A 87 -16.76 52.41 17.14
CA ASP A 87 -16.36 53.39 18.18
C ASP A 87 -15.55 52.76 19.32
N ASN A 88 -15.74 51.47 19.58
CA ASN A 88 -15.00 50.70 20.59
C ASN A 88 -13.60 50.24 20.12
N GLY A 89 -13.20 50.57 18.89
CA GLY A 89 -11.93 50.19 18.28
C GLY A 89 -11.94 48.84 17.55
N GLU A 90 -13.05 48.10 17.56
CA GLU A 90 -13.17 46.85 16.80
C GLU A 90 -13.18 47.13 15.28
N LYS A 91 -12.50 46.28 14.51
CA LYS A 91 -12.53 46.33 13.04
C LYS A 91 -13.39 45.21 12.51
N GLN A 92 -14.31 45.52 11.60
CA GLN A 92 -15.20 44.55 10.96
C GLN A 92 -15.05 44.66 9.45
N TYR A 93 -14.94 43.52 8.78
CA TYR A 93 -14.76 43.43 7.34
C TYR A 93 -15.96 42.71 6.77
N TYR A 94 -16.62 43.31 5.79
CA TYR A 94 -17.85 42.78 5.19
C TYR A 94 -17.63 42.50 3.71
N ASN A 95 -18.19 41.40 3.21
CA ASN A 95 -18.21 41.12 1.78
C ASN A 95 -19.07 42.15 1.05
N LEU A 96 -18.57 42.68 -0.07
CA LEU A 96 -19.23 43.74 -0.82
C LEU A 96 -20.60 43.32 -1.41
N PHE A 97 -20.76 42.05 -1.76
CA PHE A 97 -21.94 41.56 -2.48
C PHE A 97 -22.95 40.87 -1.56
N THR A 98 -22.48 40.06 -0.61
CA THR A 98 -23.37 39.35 0.31
C THR A 98 -23.72 40.17 1.56
N HIS A 99 -22.99 41.27 1.81
CA HIS A 99 -23.06 42.08 3.02
C HIS A 99 -22.84 41.29 4.32
N LYS A 100 -22.28 40.08 4.22
CA LYS A 100 -21.96 39.24 5.37
C LYS A 100 -20.61 39.64 5.96
N LEU A 101 -20.51 39.58 7.28
CA LEU A 101 -19.25 39.72 8.00
C LEU A 101 -18.31 38.58 7.57
N VAL A 102 -17.10 38.91 7.14
CA VAL A 102 -16.06 37.94 6.74
C VAL A 102 -14.86 37.94 7.66
N LYS A 103 -14.60 39.05 8.37
CA LYS A 103 -13.57 39.12 9.39
C LYS A 103 -13.92 40.13 10.47
N LYS A 104 -13.63 39.82 11.72
CA LYS A 104 -13.72 40.76 12.87
C LYS A 104 -12.39 40.73 13.60
N ILE A 105 -11.90 41.90 14.00
CA ILE A 105 -10.74 42.04 14.88
C ILE A 105 -11.23 42.78 16.13
N ASP A 106 -11.18 42.08 17.26
CA ASP A 106 -11.59 42.60 18.55
C ASP A 106 -10.50 43.53 19.14
N LYS A 107 -10.85 44.27 20.19
CA LYS A 107 -9.92 45.19 20.87
C LYS A 107 -8.71 44.50 21.48
N ASP A 108 -8.83 43.22 21.82
CA ASP A 108 -7.75 42.39 22.35
C ASP A 108 -6.92 41.71 21.26
N ASP A 109 -7.06 42.15 20.00
CA ASP A 109 -6.46 41.58 18.80
C ASP A 109 -6.93 40.14 18.47
N THR A 110 -8.03 39.66 19.08
CA THR A 110 -8.66 38.41 18.65
C THR A 110 -9.25 38.58 17.26
N ILE A 111 -8.85 37.71 16.34
CA ILE A 111 -9.30 37.70 14.95
C ILE A 111 -10.35 36.60 14.79
N TRP A 112 -11.49 36.94 14.19
CA TRP A 112 -12.53 36.02 13.78
C TRP A 112 -12.68 36.08 12.27
N GLU A 113 -12.75 34.93 11.60
CA GLU A 113 -12.88 34.80 10.15
C GLU A 113 -14.12 33.97 9.84
N TYR A 114 -14.96 34.44 8.91
CA TYR A 114 -16.28 33.88 8.62
C TYR A 114 -16.43 33.57 7.13
N ASP A 115 -17.28 32.60 6.82
CA ASP A 115 -17.61 32.23 5.45
C ASP A 115 -18.41 33.35 4.77
N LYS A 116 -17.93 33.79 3.60
CA LYS A 116 -18.52 34.90 2.83
C LYS A 116 -19.94 34.66 2.34
N ASN A 117 -20.36 33.40 2.19
CA ASN A 117 -21.64 33.02 1.61
C ASN A 117 -22.68 32.72 2.69
N ASN A 118 -22.33 31.93 3.71
CA ASN A 118 -23.26 31.50 4.76
C ASN A 118 -23.10 32.29 6.07
N GLY A 119 -21.94 32.90 6.34
CA GLY A 119 -21.67 33.69 7.55
C GLY A 119 -21.28 32.86 8.78
N LEU A 120 -21.03 31.56 8.60
CA LEU A 120 -20.56 30.69 9.68
C LEU A 120 -19.11 31.03 10.03
N LEU A 121 -18.79 30.94 11.32
CA LEU A 121 -17.42 31.07 11.78
C LEU A 121 -16.56 29.95 11.17
N LEU A 122 -15.43 30.32 10.57
CA LEU A 122 -14.47 29.40 9.97
C LEU A 122 -13.20 29.29 10.82
N LYS A 123 -12.76 30.39 11.41
CA LYS A 123 -11.52 30.43 12.17
C LYS A 123 -11.53 31.53 13.20
N LYS A 124 -10.90 31.29 14.34
CA LYS A 124 -10.62 32.27 15.38
C LYS A 124 -9.16 32.18 15.76
N THR A 125 -8.47 33.32 15.85
CA THR A 125 -7.09 33.41 16.34
C THR A 125 -7.09 34.35 17.54
N ASP A 126 -6.74 33.85 18.73
CA ASP A 126 -6.67 34.68 19.92
C ASP A 126 -5.36 35.48 20.01
N ARG A 127 -5.28 36.37 20.99
CA ARG A 127 -4.08 37.21 21.27
C ARG A 127 -2.79 36.43 21.58
N TYR A 128 -2.90 35.14 21.89
CA TYR A 128 -1.75 34.28 22.17
C TYR A 128 -1.36 33.45 20.96
N ASN A 129 -1.94 33.72 19.78
CA ASN A 129 -1.80 32.96 18.54
C ASN A 129 -2.34 31.52 18.63
N ASN A 130 -3.26 31.24 19.56
CA ASN A 130 -4.01 29.99 19.51
C ASN A 130 -5.09 30.11 18.43
N VAL A 131 -5.18 29.08 17.59
CA VAL A 131 -6.09 29.02 16.45
C VAL A 131 -7.18 28.00 16.73
N GLU A 132 -8.43 28.37 16.53
CA GLU A 132 -9.58 27.47 16.53
C GLU A 132 -10.17 27.45 15.11
N ASP A 133 -10.18 26.28 14.48
CA ASP A 133 -10.78 26.05 13.17
C ASP A 133 -12.17 25.43 13.33
N TYR A 134 -13.11 25.91 12.51
CA TYR A 134 -14.51 25.54 12.53
C TYR A 134 -14.90 24.92 11.18
N GLY A 135 -15.62 23.80 11.23
CA GLY A 135 -16.07 23.12 10.02
C GLY A 135 -17.21 23.87 9.33
N SER A 136 -17.63 23.39 8.15
CA SER A 136 -18.76 23.93 7.37
C SER A 136 -20.10 23.95 8.12
N HIS A 137 -20.20 23.25 9.25
CA HIS A 137 -21.36 23.20 10.14
C HIS A 137 -21.30 24.26 11.27
N GLY A 138 -20.27 25.11 11.28
CA GLY A 138 -20.03 26.13 12.31
C GLY A 138 -19.62 25.55 13.67
N LYS A 139 -19.13 24.31 13.71
CA LYS A 139 -18.66 23.62 14.93
C LYS A 139 -17.15 23.54 14.95
N LEU A 140 -16.56 23.64 16.14
CA LEU A 140 -15.12 23.48 16.35
C LEU A 140 -14.66 22.10 15.85
N ILE A 141 -13.66 22.08 14.99
CA ILE A 141 -13.06 20.85 14.47
C ILE A 141 -11.60 20.71 14.86
N LYS A 142 -10.91 21.82 15.12
CA LYS A 142 -9.50 21.81 15.51
C LYS A 142 -9.15 23.01 16.38
N LYS A 143 -8.28 22.79 17.36
CA LYS A 143 -7.64 23.84 18.13
C LYS A 143 -6.12 23.63 18.10
N THR A 144 -5.39 24.63 17.68
CA THR A 144 -3.92 24.65 17.65
C THR A 144 -3.43 25.70 18.64
N LEU A 145 -2.62 25.29 19.59
CA LEU A 145 -1.99 26.17 20.57
C LEU A 145 -0.69 26.74 20.01
N SER A 146 -0.24 27.87 20.56
CA SER A 146 0.97 28.56 20.10
C SER A 146 2.28 27.79 20.34
N ASP A 147 2.27 26.80 21.22
CA ASP A 147 3.39 25.87 21.46
C ASP A 147 3.44 24.71 20.44
N GLY A 148 2.50 24.66 19.49
CA GLY A 148 2.41 23.62 18.46
C GLY A 148 1.61 22.39 18.84
N VAL A 149 1.07 22.33 20.07
CA VAL A 149 0.06 21.33 20.46
C VAL A 149 -1.21 21.56 19.65
N TRP A 150 -1.85 20.51 19.18
CA TRP A 150 -3.17 20.65 18.57
C TRP A 150 -4.11 19.52 18.97
N MET A 151 -5.40 19.83 18.92
CA MET A 151 -6.51 18.95 19.26
C MET A 151 -7.51 18.96 18.11
N GLU A 152 -8.02 17.80 17.73
CA GLU A 152 -9.10 17.64 16.74
C GLU A 152 -10.33 17.08 17.44
N TYR A 153 -11.50 17.59 17.03
CA TYR A 153 -12.78 17.32 17.67
C TYR A 153 -13.76 16.72 16.68
N ASN A 154 -14.64 15.85 17.18
CA ASN A 154 -15.72 15.29 16.39
C ASN A 154 -16.74 16.39 16.04
N PRO A 155 -17.05 16.64 14.76
CA PRO A 155 -17.94 17.73 14.36
C PRO A 155 -19.39 17.54 14.82
N VAL A 156 -19.78 16.33 15.24
CA VAL A 156 -21.15 16.00 15.66
C VAL A 156 -21.30 16.15 17.18
N ASN A 157 -20.45 15.48 17.96
CA ASN A 157 -20.59 15.44 19.43
C ASN A 157 -19.59 16.33 20.19
N GLN A 158 -18.67 17.01 19.48
CA GLN A 158 -17.64 17.92 20.01
C GLN A 158 -16.64 17.29 20.98
N LYS A 159 -16.58 15.95 21.06
CA LYS A 159 -15.59 15.24 21.87
C LYS A 159 -14.23 15.25 21.21
N LEU A 160 -13.17 15.26 22.04
CA LEU A 160 -11.80 15.15 21.59
C LEU A 160 -11.59 13.82 20.86
N MET A 161 -11.07 13.87 19.64
CA MET A 161 -10.75 12.67 18.84
C MET A 161 -9.25 12.41 18.79
N LYS A 162 -8.46 13.48 18.71
CA LYS A 162 -7.02 13.37 18.48
C LYS A 162 -6.28 14.55 19.11
N ARG A 163 -5.08 14.29 19.61
CA ARG A 163 -4.17 15.32 20.14
C ARG A 163 -2.75 15.07 19.65
N LYS A 164 -2.06 16.11 19.20
CA LYS A 164 -0.61 16.10 19.07
C LYS A 164 -0.01 16.85 20.25
N ASN A 165 0.87 16.18 20.98
CA ASN A 165 1.58 16.75 22.11
C ASN A 165 2.84 17.51 21.65
N ILE A 166 3.41 18.28 22.58
CA ILE A 166 4.61 19.11 22.33
C ILE A 166 5.84 18.28 21.93
N ASP A 167 5.93 17.03 22.39
CA ASP A 167 6.99 16.09 22.05
C ASP A 167 6.80 15.41 20.68
N ASN A 168 5.78 15.83 19.92
CA ASN A 168 5.30 15.25 18.67
C ASN A 168 4.62 13.87 18.78
N SER A 169 4.39 13.35 19.99
CA SER A 169 3.50 12.18 20.13
C SER A 169 2.07 12.54 19.74
N ILE A 170 1.34 11.53 19.25
CA ILE A 170 -0.06 11.66 18.83
C ILE A 170 -0.91 10.70 19.66
N GLU A 171 -1.99 11.19 20.23
CA GLU A 171 -2.97 10.40 20.97
C GLU A 171 -4.31 10.43 20.23
N GLU A 172 -4.99 9.30 20.18
CA GLU A 172 -6.36 9.16 19.66
C GLU A 172 -7.29 8.66 20.78
N PHE A 173 -8.50 9.22 20.80
CA PHE A 173 -9.49 9.08 21.86
C PHE A 173 -10.78 8.48 21.31
N ASP A 174 -11.45 7.68 22.13
CA ASP A 174 -12.73 7.07 21.76
C ASP A 174 -13.91 8.03 22.01
N ASP A 175 -15.13 7.60 21.73
CA ASP A 175 -16.33 8.43 21.94
C ASP A 175 -16.61 8.73 23.43
N ASN A 176 -15.85 8.19 24.38
CA ASN A 176 -15.88 8.54 25.80
C ASN A 176 -14.71 9.43 26.22
N GLU A 177 -13.91 9.92 25.26
CA GLU A 177 -12.68 10.69 25.48
C GLU A 177 -11.62 9.91 26.27
N GLU A 178 -11.69 8.57 26.24
CA GLU A 178 -10.66 7.70 26.79
C GLU A 178 -9.61 7.43 25.71
N LYS A 179 -8.33 7.64 26.04
CA LYS A 179 -7.22 7.38 25.11
C LYS A 179 -7.14 5.89 24.80
N PHE A 180 -7.35 5.51 23.54
CA PHE A 180 -7.28 4.12 23.10
C PHE A 180 -6.05 3.83 22.23
N LYS A 181 -5.36 4.87 21.73
CA LYS A 181 -4.17 4.73 20.90
C LYS A 181 -3.20 5.90 21.10
N GLU A 182 -1.92 5.60 21.06
CA GLU A 182 -0.81 6.56 21.13
C GLU A 182 0.25 6.20 20.09
N ILE A 183 0.83 7.21 19.45
CA ILE A 183 1.97 7.11 18.56
C ILE A 183 3.08 7.96 19.19
N ASP A 184 4.17 7.34 19.61
CA ASP A 184 5.28 8.06 20.21
C ASP A 184 6.04 8.90 19.17
N LYS A 185 6.99 9.72 19.63
CA LYS A 185 7.86 10.55 18.77
C LYS A 185 8.67 9.77 17.73
N ASN A 186 8.84 8.46 17.90
CA ASN A 186 9.56 7.57 17.00
C ASN A 186 8.62 6.78 16.06
N GLY A 187 7.30 7.07 16.11
CA GLY A 187 6.30 6.36 15.32
C GLY A 187 5.85 5.01 15.89
N ARG A 188 6.25 4.65 17.12
CA ARG A 188 5.80 3.41 17.76
C ARG A 188 4.36 3.57 18.23
N VAL A 189 3.51 2.61 17.84
CA VAL A 189 2.09 2.63 18.15
C VAL A 189 1.80 1.76 19.36
N LYS A 190 1.10 2.31 20.35
CA LYS A 190 0.56 1.61 21.51
C LYS A 190 -0.94 1.77 21.57
N PHE A 191 -1.64 0.72 21.97
CA PHE A 191 -3.08 0.70 22.15
C PHE A 191 -3.43 0.47 23.61
N PHE A 192 -4.61 0.92 24.03
CA PHE A 192 -5.08 0.87 25.40
C PHE A 192 -6.52 0.39 25.45
N LYS A 193 -6.87 -0.33 26.52
CA LYS A 193 -8.27 -0.69 26.79
C LYS A 193 -9.04 0.54 27.29
N THR A 194 -10.27 0.67 26.85
CA THR A 194 -11.22 1.73 27.25
C THR A 194 -12.61 1.13 27.38
N LYS A 195 -13.62 1.85 27.86
CA LYS A 195 -14.99 1.33 27.96
C LYS A 195 -15.55 0.82 26.62
N LEU A 196 -15.09 1.37 25.49
CA LEU A 196 -15.48 0.92 24.15
C LEU A 196 -14.54 -0.14 23.56
N TYR A 197 -13.32 -0.25 24.08
CA TYR A 197 -12.30 -1.18 23.62
C TYR A 197 -11.86 -2.10 24.76
N GLN A 198 -12.67 -3.10 25.10
CA GLN A 198 -12.40 -4.03 26.20
C GLN A 198 -11.93 -5.40 25.71
N ASN A 199 -12.44 -5.82 24.56
CA ASN A 199 -12.33 -7.17 24.03
C ASN A 199 -11.56 -7.14 22.71
N ILE A 200 -10.98 -8.28 22.28
CA ILE A 200 -10.27 -8.35 20.99
C ILE A 200 -11.19 -8.00 19.81
N SER A 201 -12.49 -8.32 19.90
CA SER A 201 -13.49 -7.95 18.89
C SER A 201 -13.54 -6.45 18.61
N ASP A 202 -13.31 -5.64 19.63
CA ASP A 202 -13.42 -4.17 19.55
C ASP A 202 -12.23 -3.61 18.76
N PHE A 203 -11.07 -4.25 18.86
CA PHE A 203 -9.86 -3.91 18.12
C PHE A 203 -9.82 -4.50 16.71
N LYS A 204 -10.78 -5.35 16.31
CA LYS A 204 -10.73 -6.08 15.03
C LYS A 204 -10.70 -5.14 13.81
N LYS A 205 -11.38 -4.00 13.88
CA LYS A 205 -11.39 -2.98 12.80
C LYS A 205 -10.05 -2.25 12.64
N LEU A 206 -9.15 -2.37 13.61
CA LEU A 206 -7.84 -1.70 13.62
C LEU A 206 -6.74 -2.56 12.98
N ASN A 207 -7.04 -3.77 12.51
CA ASN A 207 -6.10 -4.70 11.85
C ASN A 207 -4.82 -4.92 12.67
N LEU A 208 -4.97 -5.13 13.98
CA LEU A 208 -3.82 -5.31 14.87
C LEU A 208 -3.14 -6.66 14.66
N THR A 209 -1.82 -6.67 14.83
CA THR A 209 -1.04 -7.90 14.94
C THR A 209 -1.27 -8.57 16.29
N ALA A 210 -1.03 -9.88 16.38
CA ALA A 210 -1.11 -10.62 17.64
C ALA A 210 -0.18 -10.05 18.73
N ARG A 211 0.99 -9.51 18.34
CA ARG A 211 1.92 -8.87 19.26
C ARG A 211 1.34 -7.58 19.86
N GLN A 212 0.69 -6.75 19.04
CA GLN A 212 0.01 -5.55 19.53
C GLN A 212 -1.13 -5.91 20.50
N LEU A 213 -1.89 -6.98 20.24
CA LEU A 213 -2.90 -7.47 21.18
C LEU A 213 -2.29 -7.96 22.51
N LYS A 214 -1.12 -8.61 22.47
CA LYS A 214 -0.36 -8.97 23.67
C LYS A 214 0.05 -7.73 24.46
N ASP A 215 0.54 -6.69 23.78
CA ASP A 215 0.97 -5.44 24.41
C ASP A 215 -0.20 -4.66 25.05
N ILE A 216 -1.44 -4.86 24.58
CA ILE A 216 -2.68 -4.37 25.22
C ILE A 216 -3.05 -5.19 26.47
N GLY A 217 -2.47 -6.39 26.63
CA GLY A 217 -2.69 -7.28 27.77
C GLY A 217 -3.67 -8.43 27.51
N PHE A 218 -3.87 -8.82 26.24
CA PHE A 218 -4.58 -10.07 25.93
C PHE A 218 -3.62 -11.27 25.95
N THR A 219 -4.12 -12.42 26.41
CA THR A 219 -3.34 -13.67 26.34
C THR A 219 -3.37 -14.25 24.92
N PHE A 220 -2.35 -15.03 24.55
CA PHE A 220 -2.36 -15.68 23.23
C PHE A 220 -3.50 -16.69 23.05
N GLN A 221 -4.00 -17.27 24.15
CA GLN A 221 -5.21 -18.09 24.11
C GLN A 221 -6.43 -17.25 23.69
N GLN A 222 -6.63 -16.07 24.28
CA GLN A 222 -7.71 -15.16 23.88
C GLN A 222 -7.55 -14.73 22.42
N ILE A 223 -6.31 -14.48 21.97
CA ILE A 223 -5.99 -14.12 20.58
C ILE A 223 -6.34 -15.26 19.62
N LYS A 224 -6.05 -16.52 20.00
CA LYS A 224 -6.47 -17.71 19.24
C LYS A 224 -8.00 -17.81 19.17
N GLU A 225 -8.70 -17.66 20.30
CA GLU A 225 -10.16 -17.70 20.40
C GLU A 225 -10.83 -16.60 19.55
N ALA A 226 -10.15 -15.45 19.36
CA ALA A 226 -10.58 -14.39 18.47
C ALA A 226 -10.39 -14.67 16.96
N GLY A 227 -9.76 -15.82 16.63
CA GLY A 227 -9.64 -16.32 15.26
C GLY A 227 -8.30 -16.04 14.58
N TYR A 228 -7.28 -15.58 15.30
CA TYR A 228 -5.94 -15.44 14.72
C TYR A 228 -5.33 -16.83 14.46
N THR A 229 -4.66 -16.96 13.34
CA THR A 229 -4.02 -18.21 12.90
C THR A 229 -2.61 -18.34 13.47
N SER A 230 -2.15 -19.59 13.61
CA SER A 230 -0.76 -19.90 13.98
C SER A 230 0.26 -19.24 13.05
N LYS A 231 -0.08 -19.06 11.76
CA LYS A 231 0.76 -18.37 10.79
C LYS A 231 0.89 -16.88 11.09
N GLU A 232 -0.21 -16.19 11.38
CA GLU A 232 -0.17 -14.76 11.73
C GLU A 232 0.63 -14.51 13.00
N LEU A 233 0.53 -15.40 13.99
CA LEU A 233 1.33 -15.27 15.22
C LEU A 233 2.82 -15.57 14.96
N LYS A 234 3.14 -16.57 14.12
CA LYS A 234 4.51 -16.82 13.68
C LYS A 234 5.10 -15.62 12.96
N ASP A 235 4.35 -15.02 12.03
CA ASP A 235 4.75 -13.82 11.28
C ASP A 235 4.89 -12.60 12.20
N ALA A 236 4.14 -12.55 13.31
CA ALA A 236 4.31 -11.57 14.38
C ALA A 236 5.52 -11.83 15.31
N GLY A 237 6.30 -12.88 15.04
CA GLY A 237 7.56 -13.20 15.71
C GLY A 237 7.41 -14.02 16.99
N LEU A 238 6.29 -14.72 17.18
CA LEU A 238 6.13 -15.63 18.31
C LEU A 238 6.96 -16.90 18.12
N SER A 239 7.51 -17.39 19.22
CA SER A 239 8.18 -18.68 19.26
C SER A 239 7.19 -19.84 19.15
N LEU A 240 7.68 -21.00 18.69
CA LEU A 240 6.89 -22.21 18.60
C LEU A 240 6.36 -22.68 19.97
N GLN A 241 7.14 -22.48 21.05
CA GLN A 241 6.70 -22.78 22.41
C GLN A 241 5.53 -21.90 22.84
N GLU A 242 5.59 -20.58 22.57
CA GLU A 242 4.48 -19.65 22.87
C GLU A 242 3.20 -20.03 22.13
N LEU A 243 3.31 -20.51 20.88
CA LEU A 243 2.15 -20.99 20.12
C LEU A 243 1.55 -22.26 20.74
N LYS A 244 2.38 -23.20 21.21
CA LYS A 244 1.88 -24.39 21.91
C LYS A 244 1.20 -24.01 23.21
N ASP A 245 1.79 -23.12 23.99
CA ASP A 245 1.23 -22.64 25.27
C ASP A 245 -0.08 -21.85 25.06
N ALA A 246 -0.23 -21.18 23.92
CA ALA A 246 -1.48 -20.56 23.48
C ALA A 246 -2.56 -21.57 23.06
N GLY A 247 -2.23 -22.86 23.03
CA GLY A 247 -3.15 -23.95 22.72
C GLY A 247 -3.26 -24.28 21.23
N TYR A 248 -2.36 -23.83 20.35
CA TYR A 248 -2.37 -24.28 18.95
C TYR A 248 -2.01 -25.76 18.84
N THR A 249 -2.77 -26.48 18.02
CA THR A 249 -2.58 -27.90 17.76
C THR A 249 -1.44 -28.13 16.77
N ALA A 250 -0.87 -29.34 16.76
CA ALA A 250 0.14 -29.73 15.75
C ALA A 250 -0.36 -29.51 14.31
N LYS A 251 -1.66 -29.71 14.06
CA LYS A 251 -2.29 -29.47 12.76
C LYS A 251 -2.25 -28.00 12.36
N GLU A 252 -2.62 -27.10 13.27
CA GLU A 252 -2.55 -25.66 13.03
C GLU A 252 -1.10 -25.20 12.84
N LEU A 253 -0.15 -25.74 13.61
CA LEU A 253 1.26 -25.40 13.50
C LEU A 253 1.88 -25.91 12.20
N ARG A 254 1.46 -27.07 11.70
CA ARG A 254 1.86 -27.54 10.37
C ARG A 254 1.43 -26.58 9.27
N VAL A 255 0.22 -26.03 9.34
CA VAL A 255 -0.27 -25.01 8.39
C VAL A 255 0.59 -23.73 8.44
N ALA A 256 1.15 -23.40 9.61
CA ALA A 256 2.13 -22.32 9.76
C ALA A 256 3.55 -22.68 9.25
N GLY A 257 3.74 -23.89 8.73
CA GLY A 257 5.01 -24.37 8.16
C GLY A 257 6.05 -24.77 9.19
N PHE A 258 5.63 -25.23 10.38
CA PHE A 258 6.55 -25.91 11.30
C PHE A 258 6.79 -27.34 10.84
N THR A 259 7.99 -27.86 11.14
CA THR A 259 8.39 -29.23 10.80
C THR A 259 8.04 -30.20 11.93
N PHE A 260 7.97 -31.49 11.60
CA PHE A 260 7.82 -32.55 12.59
C PHE A 260 8.87 -32.46 13.72
N GLN A 261 10.14 -32.27 13.37
CA GLN A 261 11.23 -32.18 14.34
C GLN A 261 10.99 -31.06 15.34
N GLN A 262 10.64 -29.87 14.84
CA GLN A 262 10.36 -28.72 15.70
C GLN A 262 9.19 -28.98 16.64
N LEU A 263 8.12 -29.64 16.19
CA LEU A 263 6.99 -29.99 17.03
C LEU A 263 7.34 -31.06 18.08
N LYS A 264 8.16 -32.05 17.71
CA LYS A 264 8.65 -33.08 18.62
C LYS A 264 9.53 -32.47 19.72
N ASP A 265 10.42 -31.53 19.36
CA ASP A 265 11.35 -30.89 20.29
C ASP A 265 10.62 -30.09 21.38
N ILE A 266 9.46 -29.51 21.07
CA ILE A 266 8.61 -28.83 22.07
C ILE A 266 7.59 -29.78 22.73
N GLY A 267 7.69 -31.08 22.49
CA GLY A 267 6.91 -32.11 23.17
C GLY A 267 5.49 -32.32 22.63
N PHE A 268 5.25 -32.18 21.33
CA PHE A 268 4.05 -32.77 20.72
C PHE A 268 4.22 -34.30 20.61
N THR A 269 3.17 -35.03 20.93
CA THR A 269 3.15 -36.49 20.82
C THR A 269 3.00 -36.94 19.38
N PHE A 270 3.49 -38.14 19.05
CA PHE A 270 3.32 -38.70 17.71
C PHE A 270 1.86 -38.85 17.29
N GLN A 271 0.94 -39.12 18.23
CA GLN A 271 -0.48 -39.12 17.91
C GLN A 271 -0.96 -37.75 17.41
N GLN A 272 -0.55 -36.66 18.05
CA GLN A 272 -0.88 -35.30 17.60
C GLN A 272 -0.24 -34.96 16.25
N ILE A 273 0.99 -35.44 16.00
CA ILE A 273 1.67 -35.29 14.69
C ILE A 273 0.91 -36.06 13.60
N LYS A 274 0.46 -37.28 13.89
CA LYS A 274 -0.36 -38.08 12.98
C LYS A 274 -1.67 -37.37 12.64
N GLU A 275 -2.36 -36.84 13.64
CA GLU A 275 -3.59 -36.06 13.46
C GLU A 275 -3.35 -34.75 12.67
N ALA A 276 -2.14 -34.19 12.73
CA ALA A 276 -1.69 -33.08 11.89
C ALA A 276 -1.44 -33.47 10.43
N GLY A 277 -1.38 -34.78 10.12
CA GLY A 277 -1.29 -35.33 8.78
C GLY A 277 0.09 -35.28 8.16
N TYR A 278 1.16 -35.24 8.97
CA TYR A 278 2.52 -35.39 8.45
C TYR A 278 2.67 -36.75 7.77
N THR A 279 3.29 -36.75 6.60
CA THR A 279 3.59 -37.94 5.80
C THR A 279 4.79 -38.68 6.39
N ALA A 280 4.93 -39.98 6.08
CA ALA A 280 6.08 -40.76 6.53
C ALA A 280 7.43 -40.14 6.11
N GLU A 281 7.48 -39.51 4.93
CA GLU A 281 8.68 -38.82 4.45
C GLU A 281 9.01 -37.59 5.31
N GLU A 282 8.00 -36.84 5.77
CA GLU A 282 8.18 -35.69 6.66
C GLU A 282 8.55 -36.09 8.10
N LEU A 283 8.41 -37.37 8.47
CA LEU A 283 8.78 -37.88 9.78
C LEU A 283 10.25 -38.30 9.88
N LYS A 284 11.04 -38.14 8.83
CA LYS A 284 12.48 -38.45 8.88
C LYS A 284 13.24 -37.43 9.72
N GLN A 285 14.11 -37.91 10.60
CA GLN A 285 15.01 -37.09 11.41
C GLN A 285 16.45 -37.33 10.97
N ILE A 286 17.14 -36.26 10.56
CA ILE A 286 18.56 -36.32 10.21
C ILE A 286 19.37 -35.80 11.40
N THR A 287 20.27 -36.63 11.91
CA THR A 287 21.24 -36.25 12.94
C THR A 287 22.59 -36.06 12.28
N TYR A 288 23.30 -34.99 12.62
CA TYR A 288 24.60 -34.64 12.07
C TYR A 288 25.71 -34.78 13.13
N TYR A 289 26.92 -35.07 12.68
CA TYR A 289 28.14 -34.88 13.46
C TYR A 289 28.51 -33.40 13.57
N SER A 290 29.43 -33.07 14.47
CA SER A 290 29.92 -31.69 14.67
C SER A 290 30.60 -31.09 13.44
N ASP A 291 31.10 -31.93 12.53
CA ASP A 291 31.70 -31.52 11.25
C ASP A 291 30.67 -31.30 10.14
N GLY A 292 29.37 -31.47 10.43
CA GLY A 292 28.27 -31.29 9.48
C GLY A 292 27.98 -32.52 8.61
N THR A 293 28.71 -33.62 8.76
CA THR A 293 28.38 -34.88 8.07
C THR A 293 27.18 -35.57 8.72
N ILE A 294 26.38 -36.32 7.94
CA ILE A 294 25.21 -37.03 8.48
C ILE A 294 25.71 -38.19 9.36
N ASN A 295 25.24 -38.22 10.60
CA ASN A 295 25.44 -39.33 11.52
C ASN A 295 24.45 -40.46 11.22
N TYR A 296 23.15 -40.18 11.31
CA TYR A 296 22.09 -41.12 10.94
C TYR A 296 20.80 -40.41 10.53
N ILE A 297 20.05 -41.09 9.68
CA ILE A 297 18.69 -40.76 9.27
C ILE A 297 17.78 -41.77 9.98
N ASP A 298 16.93 -41.26 10.87
CA ASP A 298 15.92 -42.04 11.58
C ASP A 298 14.57 -41.86 10.88
N GLU A 299 13.92 -42.97 10.50
CA GLU A 299 12.57 -42.99 9.97
C GLU A 299 11.62 -43.54 11.04
N PHE A 300 10.47 -42.89 11.23
CA PHE A 300 9.50 -43.23 12.29
C PHE A 300 8.18 -43.70 11.69
N ASP A 301 7.56 -44.68 12.35
CA ASP A 301 6.22 -45.14 11.99
C ASP A 301 5.20 -44.00 12.18
N PRO A 302 4.40 -43.67 11.15
CA PRO A 302 3.43 -42.58 11.24
C PRO A 302 2.25 -42.86 12.17
N GLN A 303 2.02 -44.12 12.56
CA GLN A 303 0.93 -44.49 13.45
C GLN A 303 1.36 -44.55 14.92
N THR A 304 2.51 -45.15 15.21
CA THR A 304 2.99 -45.42 16.57
C THR A 304 4.08 -44.45 17.02
N GLY A 305 4.77 -43.81 16.09
CA GLY A 305 5.91 -42.95 16.38
C GLY A 305 7.18 -43.69 16.77
N LYS A 306 7.20 -45.02 16.64
CA LYS A 306 8.39 -45.81 16.92
C LYS A 306 9.37 -45.70 15.75
N LEU A 307 10.66 -45.72 16.06
CA LEU A 307 11.71 -45.84 15.05
C LEU A 307 11.45 -47.13 14.26
N ILE A 308 11.50 -47.05 12.92
CA ILE A 308 11.33 -48.21 12.02
C ILE A 308 12.57 -48.44 11.16
N ASN A 309 13.35 -47.40 10.91
CA ASN A 309 14.61 -47.51 10.18
C ASN A 309 15.64 -46.53 10.73
N ARG A 310 16.89 -46.97 10.87
CA ARG A 310 18.05 -46.10 11.13
C ARG A 310 19.14 -46.39 10.12
N ASN A 311 19.52 -45.35 9.38
CA ASN A 311 20.55 -45.43 8.33
C ASN A 311 21.65 -44.36 8.51
N PRO A 312 22.92 -44.75 8.76
CA PRO A 312 24.06 -43.85 8.79
C PRO A 312 24.52 -43.47 7.38
N ASN A 313 24.31 -42.22 6.95
CA ASN A 313 24.58 -41.81 5.57
C ASN A 313 25.97 -41.17 5.38
N GLY A 314 26.93 -42.00 4.98
CA GLY A 314 28.23 -41.59 4.43
C GLY A 314 29.17 -42.77 4.15
N LYS A 315 29.04 -43.83 4.95
CA LYS A 315 29.45 -45.20 4.66
C LYS A 315 28.33 -46.05 5.22
N ILE A 316 27.58 -46.76 4.38
CA ILE A 316 26.59 -47.71 4.88
C ILE A 316 27.41 -48.78 5.59
N ASN A 317 27.52 -48.66 6.91
CA ASN A 317 28.17 -49.65 7.76
C ASN A 317 27.10 -50.61 8.28
N TYR A 318 25.89 -50.11 8.55
CA TYR A 318 24.75 -50.95 8.89
C TYR A 318 23.41 -50.26 8.64
N ILE A 319 22.33 -51.03 8.57
CA ILE A 319 20.94 -50.57 8.62
C ILE A 319 20.22 -51.35 9.71
N ASP A 320 19.55 -50.63 10.62
CA ASP A 320 18.66 -51.24 11.61
C ASP A 320 17.20 -51.02 11.21
N GLU A 321 16.42 -52.10 11.17
CA GLU A 321 14.97 -52.07 10.99
C GLU A 321 14.29 -52.53 12.28
N PHE A 322 13.16 -51.93 12.62
CA PHE A 322 12.47 -52.14 13.90
C PHE A 322 10.98 -52.40 13.70
N ASP A 323 10.39 -53.18 14.61
CA ASP A 323 8.97 -53.46 14.62
C ASP A 323 8.18 -52.21 15.06
N PRO A 324 7.18 -51.76 14.29
CA PRO A 324 6.44 -50.54 14.59
C PRO A 324 5.53 -50.68 15.83
N GLN A 325 5.21 -51.90 16.29
CA GLN A 325 4.32 -52.13 17.44
C GLN A 325 5.10 -52.27 18.74
N THR A 326 6.17 -53.05 18.75
CA THR A 326 6.99 -53.31 19.95
C THR A 326 8.15 -52.34 20.07
N GLY A 327 8.69 -51.85 18.95
CA GLY A 327 9.93 -51.05 18.91
C GLY A 327 11.19 -51.90 18.99
N ASN A 328 11.05 -53.22 19.01
CA ASN A 328 12.20 -54.12 19.00
C ASN A 328 12.86 -54.10 17.62
N LYS A 329 14.19 -54.20 17.59
CA LYS A 329 14.91 -54.43 16.34
C LYS A 329 14.41 -55.75 15.73
N ILE A 330 14.12 -55.75 14.43
CA ILE A 330 13.72 -56.94 13.67
C ILE A 330 14.78 -57.36 12.66
N LYS A 331 15.61 -56.42 12.23
CA LYS A 331 16.70 -56.70 11.29
C LYS A 331 17.86 -55.76 11.50
N HIS A 332 19.06 -56.32 11.38
CA HIS A 332 20.32 -55.60 11.33
C HIS A 332 21.08 -56.07 10.10
N THR A 333 21.32 -55.19 9.14
CA THR A 333 22.13 -55.48 7.96
C THR A 333 23.47 -54.79 8.12
N LEU A 334 24.56 -55.54 8.16
CA LEU A 334 25.93 -55.05 8.25
C LEU A 334 26.54 -55.00 6.85
N TYR A 335 27.31 -53.96 6.57
CA TYR A 335 27.95 -53.73 5.28
C TYR A 335 29.44 -53.45 5.46
N ILE A 336 30.26 -53.98 4.55
CA ILE A 336 31.69 -53.66 4.42
C ILE A 336 31.89 -53.15 3.00
N SER A 337 32.37 -51.92 2.85
CA SER A 337 32.58 -51.28 1.54
C SER A 337 31.33 -51.32 0.63
N ASN A 338 30.15 -51.10 1.22
CA ASN A 338 28.83 -51.18 0.57
C ASN A 338 28.39 -52.57 0.11
N ILE A 339 29.12 -53.63 0.48
CA ILE A 339 28.77 -55.02 0.24
C ILE A 339 28.15 -55.58 1.52
N ILE A 340 27.04 -56.32 1.44
CA ILE A 340 26.43 -56.95 2.62
C ILE A 340 27.40 -57.98 3.19
N ASP A 341 27.76 -57.82 4.46
CA ASP A 341 28.64 -58.73 5.19
C ASP A 341 27.82 -59.72 6.00
N ALA A 342 26.80 -59.23 6.72
CA ALA A 342 25.91 -60.07 7.50
C ALA A 342 24.50 -59.49 7.64
N ILE A 343 23.50 -60.37 7.79
CA ILE A 343 22.14 -60.01 8.16
C ILE A 343 21.75 -60.76 9.43
N THR A 344 21.31 -60.03 10.44
CA THR A 344 20.73 -60.61 11.66
C THR A 344 19.25 -60.27 11.72
N GLU A 345 18.42 -61.29 11.84
CA GLU A 345 16.96 -61.18 12.02
C GLU A 345 16.62 -61.48 13.49
N TYR A 346 15.61 -60.77 14.02
CA TYR A 346 15.22 -60.80 15.43
C TYR A 346 13.71 -61.04 15.55
N ASP A 347 13.28 -61.70 16.62
CA ASP A 347 11.86 -61.89 16.93
C ASP A 347 11.24 -60.55 17.36
N PRO A 348 10.15 -60.08 16.71
CA PRO A 348 9.55 -58.79 17.02
C PRO A 348 9.01 -58.67 18.46
N GLN A 349 8.64 -59.78 19.10
CA GLN A 349 8.03 -59.78 20.43
C GLN A 349 9.09 -59.86 21.53
N THR A 350 10.04 -60.79 21.42
CA THR A 350 11.07 -61.01 22.44
C THR A 350 12.32 -60.15 22.25
N GLY A 351 12.56 -59.66 21.03
CA GLY A 351 13.80 -58.95 20.67
C GLY A 351 15.02 -59.85 20.55
N ASN A 352 14.86 -61.16 20.74
CA ASN A 352 15.95 -62.13 20.63
C ASN A 352 16.30 -62.39 19.17
N ARG A 353 17.58 -62.68 18.89
CA ARG A 353 18.02 -63.14 17.57
C ARG A 353 17.27 -64.42 17.21
N ILE A 354 16.87 -64.54 15.95
CA ILE A 354 16.27 -65.77 15.41
C ILE A 354 17.11 -66.35 14.28
N LYS A 355 17.86 -65.50 13.57
CA LYS A 355 18.70 -65.91 12.45
C LYS A 355 19.85 -64.93 12.24
N HIS A 356 21.02 -65.46 11.92
CA HIS A 356 22.18 -64.70 11.50
C HIS A 356 22.72 -65.33 10.21
N THR A 357 22.88 -64.54 9.16
CA THR A 357 23.37 -64.95 7.85
C THR A 357 24.65 -64.19 7.57
N GLU A 358 25.76 -64.89 7.37
CA GLU A 358 27.03 -64.32 6.94
C GLU A 358 27.20 -64.55 5.44
N TYR A 359 27.69 -63.54 4.74
CA TYR A 359 27.92 -63.60 3.29
C TYR A 359 29.41 -63.69 3.00
N ASN A 360 29.76 -64.28 1.87
CA ASN A 360 31.13 -64.24 1.36
C ASN A 360 31.46 -62.81 0.91
N SER A 361 32.74 -62.55 0.59
CA SER A 361 33.23 -61.22 0.18
C SER A 361 32.56 -60.62 -1.07
N ASN A 362 31.75 -61.39 -1.81
CA ASN A 362 30.93 -60.90 -2.92
C ASN A 362 29.58 -60.30 -2.46
N GLY A 363 29.17 -60.52 -1.20
CA GLY A 363 27.89 -60.08 -0.62
C GLY A 363 26.64 -60.77 -1.16
N GLU A 364 26.80 -61.77 -2.03
CA GLU A 364 25.69 -62.44 -2.71
C GLU A 364 25.58 -63.90 -2.26
N THR A 365 26.70 -64.60 -2.13
CA THR A 365 26.71 -66.00 -1.74
C THR A 365 26.81 -66.12 -0.23
N ILE A 366 25.87 -66.85 0.37
CA ILE A 366 25.85 -67.13 1.80
C ILE A 366 27.06 -67.99 2.16
N TYR A 367 27.78 -67.61 3.21
CA TYR A 367 28.86 -68.38 3.83
C TYR A 367 28.31 -69.26 4.94
N SER A 368 27.52 -68.69 5.85
CA SER A 368 26.95 -69.42 6.98
C SER A 368 25.56 -68.89 7.37
N ILE A 369 24.74 -69.76 7.94
CA ILE A 369 23.47 -69.42 8.60
C ILE A 369 23.47 -70.04 9.99
N THR A 370 23.24 -69.21 11.01
CA THR A 370 22.98 -69.63 12.38
C THR A 370 21.54 -69.31 12.76
N GLU A 371 20.76 -70.31 13.16
CA GLU A 371 19.41 -70.15 13.71
C GLU A 371 19.44 -70.20 15.23
N TYR A 372 18.58 -69.41 15.86
CA TYR A 372 18.50 -69.26 17.32
C TYR A 372 17.09 -69.55 17.82
N ASN A 373 16.98 -70.03 19.06
CA ASN A 373 15.70 -70.15 19.75
C ASN A 373 15.24 -68.77 20.22
N LYS A 374 14.07 -68.35 19.75
CA LYS A 374 13.50 -67.03 20.04
C LYS A 374 13.17 -66.77 21.52
N PHE A 375 13.06 -67.80 22.36
CA PHE A 375 12.68 -67.66 23.77
C PHE A 375 13.88 -67.51 24.71
N ASP A 376 14.98 -68.22 24.45
CA ASP A 376 16.16 -68.26 25.32
C ASP A 376 17.46 -67.77 24.63
N GLY A 377 17.43 -67.49 23.32
CA GLY A 377 18.56 -66.99 22.54
C GLY A 377 19.62 -68.05 22.22
N THR A 378 19.39 -69.33 22.56
CA THR A 378 20.36 -70.40 22.32
C THR A 378 20.45 -70.78 20.84
N ILE A 379 21.62 -71.25 20.39
CA ILE A 379 21.83 -71.71 19.01
C ILE A 379 21.02 -72.99 18.78
N LYS A 380 20.16 -72.97 17.76
CA LYS A 380 19.35 -74.11 17.33
C LYS A 380 20.04 -74.92 16.25
N LYS A 381 20.67 -74.24 15.28
CA LYS A 381 21.30 -74.86 14.12
C LYS A 381 22.36 -73.95 13.52
N VAL A 382 23.47 -74.52 13.04
CA VAL A 382 24.48 -73.83 12.22
C VAL A 382 24.62 -74.60 10.91
N GLN A 383 24.64 -73.89 9.79
CA GLN A 383 24.85 -74.45 8.45
C GLN A 383 25.83 -73.57 7.67
N THR A 384 26.90 -74.17 7.16
CA THR A 384 27.92 -73.53 6.31
C THR A 384 27.77 -74.03 4.88
N PHE A 385 28.01 -73.19 3.88
CA PHE A 385 27.75 -73.46 2.46
C PHE A 385 29.01 -73.46 1.60
#